data_AF-A0A397HE69-F1
#
_entry.id   AF-A0A397HE69-F1
#
_cell.length_a   1.000
_cell.length_b   1.000
_cell.length_c   1.000
_cell.angle_alpha   90.00
_cell.angle_beta   90.00
_cell.angle_gamma   90.00
#
_symmetry.space_group_name_H-M   'P 1'
#
loop_
_entity.id
_entity.type
_entity.pdbx_description
1 polymer ?
#
loop_
_entity_poly.entity_id
_entity_poly.type
_entity_poly.pdbx_seq_one_letter_code
_entity_poly.pdbx_strand_id
1 'polypeptide(L)'
;MSQYYPDLIRLGSYTVKQIDRPYNLNNTWETSAQQVYQQLQIAMRTRDRLMTLVTANFPTKEGLELAENNLLTRLFTLTDELPVIRGQTQKQIEKQQSKQKEYHDRQIKNIKRYQIGDKVLMYDAAKHTSHTGKLEPKWKGPFYIHNKLNPGVYKLRTLEGKVLLAPINGSLLKMYYERSTWEPQIVITS
;
A
#
# COMPACT_ATOMS: atom_id res chain seq x y z
N MET A 1 -5.29 -62.80 -68.04
CA MET A 1 -4.39 -61.90 -67.28
C MET A 1 -5.07 -61.56 -65.96
N SER A 2 -4.71 -62.27 -64.88
CA SER A 2 -5.17 -61.99 -63.52
C SER A 2 -3.93 -61.85 -62.66
N GLN A 3 -3.57 -60.61 -62.32
CA GLN A 3 -2.52 -60.38 -61.34
C GLN A 3 -3.06 -60.75 -59.96
N TYR A 4 -2.52 -61.85 -59.42
CA TYR A 4 -2.77 -62.29 -58.06
C TYR A 4 -2.04 -61.33 -57.11
N TYR A 5 -2.79 -60.59 -56.29
CA TYR A 5 -2.26 -59.74 -55.22
C TYR A 5 -2.54 -60.43 -53.88
N PRO A 6 -1.52 -60.99 -53.19
CA PRO A 6 -1.71 -61.83 -52.01
C PRO A 6 -2.16 -61.10 -50.73
N ASP A 7 -2.23 -59.76 -50.72
CA ASP A 7 -2.32 -58.94 -49.50
C ASP A 7 -3.72 -58.31 -49.23
N LEU A 8 -4.78 -58.82 -49.88
CA LEU A 8 -6.13 -58.25 -49.80
C LEU A 8 -7.10 -59.22 -49.11
N ILE A 9 -7.73 -58.79 -48.02
CA ILE A 9 -8.76 -59.55 -47.30
C ILE A 9 -10.12 -58.92 -47.58
N ARG A 10 -11.11 -59.76 -47.92
CA ARG A 10 -12.48 -59.33 -48.20
C ARG A 10 -13.31 -59.38 -46.91
N LEU A 11 -13.89 -58.26 -46.52
CA LEU A 11 -14.82 -58.16 -45.40
C LEU A 11 -16.16 -57.64 -45.93
N GLY A 12 -17.10 -58.56 -46.15
CA GLY A 12 -18.40 -58.24 -46.76
C GLY A 12 -18.25 -57.75 -48.21
N SER A 13 -18.83 -56.58 -48.52
CA SER A 13 -18.76 -55.94 -49.85
C SER A 13 -17.48 -55.13 -50.09
N TYR A 14 -16.59 -55.01 -49.10
CA TYR A 14 -15.39 -54.20 -49.18
C TYR A 14 -14.12 -55.05 -49.14
N THR A 15 -13.06 -54.54 -49.76
CA THR A 15 -11.74 -55.18 -49.77
C THR A 15 -10.77 -54.30 -49.00
N VAL A 16 -10.13 -54.85 -47.97
CA VAL A 16 -9.23 -54.12 -47.07
C VAL A 16 -7.82 -54.68 -47.24
N LYS A 17 -6.82 -53.80 -47.37
CA LYS A 17 -5.39 -54.18 -47.45
C LYS A 17 -4.91 -54.67 -46.09
N GLN A 18 -4.26 -55.84 -46.06
CA GLN A 18 -3.61 -56.35 -44.85
C GLN A 18 -2.45 -55.43 -44.46
N ILE A 19 -2.45 -54.94 -43.22
CA ILE A 19 -1.48 -53.97 -42.71
C ILE A 19 -0.32 -54.74 -42.05
N ASP A 20 0.42 -55.50 -42.84
CA ASP A 20 1.73 -56.04 -42.42
C ASP A 20 2.85 -55.42 -43.27
N ARG A 21 2.84 -54.08 -43.39
CA ARG A 21 3.99 -53.33 -43.93
C ARG A 21 4.58 -52.44 -42.84
N PRO A 22 5.92 -52.37 -42.70
CA PRO A 22 6.55 -51.52 -41.69
C PRO A 22 6.25 -50.05 -41.96
N TYR A 23 6.06 -49.30 -40.87
CA TYR A 23 5.71 -47.88 -40.82
C TYR A 23 6.63 -47.01 -41.70
N ASN A 24 6.05 -46.13 -42.54
CA ASN A 24 6.79 -45.15 -43.33
C ASN A 24 6.77 -43.79 -42.63
N LEU A 25 7.93 -43.33 -42.14
CA LEU A 25 8.08 -42.13 -41.30
C LEU A 25 7.96 -40.78 -42.05
N ASN A 26 7.55 -40.77 -43.33
CA ASN A 26 7.58 -39.57 -44.18
C ASN A 26 6.20 -38.99 -44.59
N ASN A 27 5.09 -39.37 -43.93
CA ASN A 27 3.75 -38.83 -44.22
C ASN A 27 3.35 -37.73 -43.21
N THR A 28 3.07 -36.51 -43.70
CA THR A 28 2.87 -35.31 -42.87
C THR A 28 1.61 -35.32 -41.99
N TRP A 29 0.50 -35.92 -42.42
CA TRP A 29 -0.73 -36.02 -41.61
C TRP A 29 -0.65 -37.11 -40.53
N GLU A 30 0.17 -38.15 -40.75
CA GLU A 30 0.46 -39.19 -39.75
C GLU A 30 1.37 -38.64 -38.64
N THR A 31 2.32 -37.75 -38.96
CA THR A 31 3.12 -37.01 -37.98
C THR A 31 2.24 -36.11 -37.11
N SER A 32 1.27 -35.41 -37.70
CA SER A 32 0.29 -34.62 -36.94
C SER A 32 -0.59 -35.49 -36.02
N ALA A 33 -1.06 -36.64 -36.49
CA ALA A 33 -1.86 -37.57 -35.68
C ALA A 33 -1.04 -38.19 -34.53
N GLN A 34 0.22 -38.58 -34.78
CA GLN A 34 1.14 -39.06 -33.75
C GLN A 34 1.46 -37.96 -32.73
N GLN A 35 1.65 -36.72 -33.17
CA GLN A 35 1.88 -35.59 -32.27
C GLN A 35 0.66 -35.29 -31.39
N VAL A 36 -0.55 -35.30 -31.96
CA VAL A 36 -1.80 -35.19 -31.19
C VAL A 36 -1.94 -36.34 -30.20
N TYR A 37 -1.63 -37.58 -30.62
CA TYR A 37 -1.65 -38.74 -29.73
C TYR A 37 -0.63 -38.60 -28.59
N GLN A 38 0.61 -38.18 -28.86
CA GLN A 38 1.61 -37.93 -27.83
C GLN A 38 1.18 -36.83 -26.86
N GLN A 39 0.60 -35.73 -27.34
CA GLN A 39 0.07 -34.66 -26.49
C GLN A 39 -1.08 -35.16 -25.60
N LEU A 40 -1.98 -35.98 -26.13
CA LEU A 40 -3.04 -36.62 -25.35
C LEU A 40 -2.48 -37.58 -24.30
N GLN A 41 -1.48 -38.41 -24.64
CA GLN A 41 -0.83 -39.31 -23.68
C GLN A 41 -0.09 -38.54 -22.57
N ILE A 42 0.49 -37.38 -22.89
CA ILE A 42 1.11 -36.48 -21.92
C ILE A 42 0.04 -35.84 -21.02
N ALA A 43 -1.06 -35.36 -21.60
CA ALA A 43 -2.17 -34.78 -20.86
C ALA A 43 -2.82 -35.80 -19.92
N MET A 44 -3.03 -37.03 -20.37
CA MET A 44 -3.57 -38.13 -19.56
C MET A 44 -2.61 -38.53 -18.43
N ARG A 45 -1.30 -38.70 -18.71
CA ARG A 45 -0.31 -38.95 -17.64
C ARG A 45 -0.24 -37.83 -16.62
N THR A 46 -0.32 -36.59 -17.07
CA THR A 46 -0.31 -35.41 -16.19
C THR A 46 -1.57 -35.39 -15.33
N ARG A 47 -2.73 -35.64 -15.92
CA ARG A 47 -4.00 -35.79 -15.20
C ARG A 47 -3.93 -36.90 -14.15
N ASP A 48 -3.49 -38.10 -14.53
CA ASP A 48 -3.45 -39.25 -13.61
C ASP A 48 -2.47 -39.03 -12.45
N ARG A 49 -1.34 -38.38 -12.74
CA ARG A 49 -0.38 -37.95 -11.70
C ARG A 49 -1.00 -36.90 -10.77
N LEU A 50 -1.71 -35.91 -11.30
CA LEU A 50 -2.42 -34.92 -10.49
C LEU A 50 -3.51 -35.56 -9.64
N MET A 51 -4.31 -36.48 -10.21
CA MET A 51 -5.34 -37.21 -9.47
C MET A 51 -4.74 -38.07 -8.36
N THR A 52 -3.59 -38.70 -8.58
CA THR A 52 -2.89 -39.48 -7.54
C THR A 52 -2.43 -38.58 -6.39
N LEU A 53 -1.83 -37.43 -6.70
CA LEU A 53 -1.39 -36.47 -5.68
C LEU A 53 -2.56 -35.87 -4.91
N VAL A 54 -3.64 -35.53 -5.60
CA VAL A 54 -4.87 -35.01 -4.98
C VAL A 54 -5.49 -36.05 -4.06
N THR A 55 -5.61 -37.31 -4.51
CA THR A 55 -6.17 -38.40 -3.70
C THR A 55 -5.25 -38.77 -2.51
N ALA A 56 -3.94 -38.64 -2.66
CA ALA A 56 -2.98 -38.86 -1.57
C ALA A 56 -3.07 -37.77 -0.48
N ASN A 57 -3.31 -36.51 -0.88
CA ASN A 57 -3.44 -35.39 0.06
C ASN A 57 -4.84 -35.27 0.67
N PHE A 58 -5.87 -35.76 -0.02
CA PHE A 58 -7.26 -35.77 0.42
C PHE A 58 -7.83 -37.19 0.30
N PRO A 59 -7.48 -38.10 1.24
CA PRO A 59 -7.80 -39.53 1.12
C PRO A 59 -9.28 -39.84 1.37
N THR A 60 -10.01 -38.94 2.01
CA THR A 60 -11.46 -39.09 2.27
C THR A 60 -12.26 -38.24 1.30
N LYS A 61 -13.41 -38.74 0.86
CA LYS A 61 -14.35 -38.00 0.00
C LYS A 61 -14.79 -36.68 0.66
N GLU A 62 -15.08 -36.72 1.95
CA GLU A 62 -15.41 -35.53 2.76
C GLU A 62 -14.27 -34.50 2.78
N GLY A 63 -13.01 -34.94 2.84
CA GLY A 63 -11.84 -34.06 2.79
C GLY A 63 -11.63 -33.41 1.43
N LEU A 64 -11.95 -34.13 0.35
CA LEU A 64 -11.91 -33.61 -1.01
C LEU A 64 -13.02 -32.57 -1.24
N GLU A 65 -14.26 -32.87 -0.83
CA GLU A 65 -15.39 -31.95 -0.91
C GLU A 65 -15.16 -30.69 -0.06
N LEU A 66 -14.59 -30.83 1.14
CA LEU A 66 -14.21 -29.69 1.97
C LEU A 66 -13.17 -28.81 1.29
N ALA A 67 -12.17 -29.40 0.64
CA ALA A 67 -11.15 -28.66 -0.11
C ALA A 67 -11.76 -27.91 -1.30
N GLU A 68 -12.64 -28.56 -2.07
CA GLU A 68 -13.38 -27.93 -3.16
C GLU A 68 -14.26 -26.78 -2.68
N ASN A 69 -15.01 -26.97 -1.59
CA ASN A 69 -15.84 -25.94 -0.99
C ASN A 69 -15.00 -24.76 -0.47
N ASN A 70 -13.83 -25.03 0.10
CA ASN A 70 -12.89 -23.99 0.53
C ASN A 70 -12.33 -23.21 -0.67
N LEU A 71 -12.01 -23.89 -1.78
CA LEU A 71 -11.56 -23.26 -3.02
C LEU A 71 -12.66 -22.40 -3.65
N LEU A 72 -13.90 -22.90 -3.70
CA LEU A 72 -15.06 -22.15 -4.18
C LEU A 72 -15.33 -20.91 -3.33
N THR A 73 -15.29 -21.06 -2.00
CA THR A 73 -15.42 -19.94 -1.06
C THR A 73 -14.30 -18.93 -1.30
N ARG A 74 -13.05 -19.39 -1.46
CA ARG A 74 -11.92 -18.51 -1.74
C ARG A 74 -12.11 -17.76 -3.05
N LEU A 75 -12.52 -18.44 -4.13
CA LEU A 75 -12.78 -17.81 -5.42
C LEU A 75 -13.88 -16.74 -5.32
N PHE A 76 -14.98 -17.06 -4.63
CA PHE A 76 -16.06 -16.10 -4.37
C PHE A 76 -15.56 -14.86 -3.62
N THR A 77 -14.80 -15.04 -2.54
CA THR A 77 -14.22 -13.90 -1.79
C THR A 77 -13.32 -13.04 -2.67
N LEU A 78 -12.53 -13.65 -3.56
CA LEU A 78 -11.59 -12.93 -4.43
C LEU A 78 -12.29 -12.17 -5.56
N THR A 79 -13.37 -12.73 -6.09
CA THR A 79 -14.07 -12.20 -7.27
C THR A 79 -15.16 -11.20 -6.90
N ASP A 80 -15.94 -11.48 -5.86
CA ASP A 80 -17.12 -10.69 -5.52
C ASP A 80 -16.88 -9.78 -4.30
N GLU A 81 -16.34 -10.30 -3.21
CA GLU A 81 -16.20 -9.53 -1.97
C GLU A 81 -15.01 -8.55 -2.00
N LEU A 82 -13.85 -9.01 -2.46
CA LEU A 82 -12.63 -8.21 -2.44
C LEU A 82 -12.74 -6.91 -3.24
N PRO A 83 -13.32 -6.86 -4.46
CA PRO A 83 -13.49 -5.61 -5.17
C PRO A 83 -14.40 -4.62 -4.42
N VAL A 84 -15.46 -5.12 -3.78
CA VAL A 84 -16.37 -4.30 -2.98
C VAL A 84 -15.64 -3.70 -1.79
N ILE A 85 -14.89 -4.52 -1.03
CA ILE A 85 -14.11 -4.06 0.13
C ILE A 85 -13.07 -3.04 -0.32
N ARG A 86 -12.31 -3.31 -1.39
CA ARG A 86 -11.31 -2.38 -1.92
C ARG A 86 -11.92 -1.04 -2.33
N GLY A 87 -13.07 -1.06 -3.02
CA GLY A 87 -13.78 0.15 -3.40
C GLY A 87 -14.26 0.95 -2.21
N GLN A 88 -14.77 0.29 -1.16
CA GLN A 88 -15.17 0.95 0.09
C GLN A 88 -13.97 1.53 0.83
N THR A 89 -12.89 0.75 0.99
CA THR A 89 -11.64 1.17 1.62
C THR A 89 -11.04 2.37 0.89
N GLN A 90 -11.00 2.35 -0.44
CA GLN A 90 -10.49 3.47 -1.24
C GLN A 90 -11.31 4.75 -0.97
N LYS A 91 -12.64 4.68 -1.02
CA LYS A 91 -13.52 5.81 -0.69
C LYS A 91 -13.29 6.35 0.72
N GLN A 92 -13.08 5.45 1.68
CA GLN A 92 -12.78 5.85 3.07
C GLN A 92 -11.43 6.55 3.16
N ILE A 93 -10.38 6.01 2.52
CA ILE A 93 -9.05 6.62 2.47
C ILE A 93 -9.13 8.03 1.88
N GLU A 94 -9.77 8.18 0.72
CA GLU A 94 -9.94 9.48 0.05
C GLU A 94 -10.67 10.48 0.96
N LYS A 95 -11.75 10.05 1.61
CA LYS A 95 -12.50 10.88 2.56
C LYS A 95 -11.64 11.32 3.76
N GLN A 96 -10.85 10.42 4.33
CA GLN A 96 -9.99 10.76 5.47
C GLN A 96 -8.84 11.68 5.06
N GLN A 97 -8.24 11.44 3.89
CA GLN A 97 -7.20 12.31 3.34
C GLN A 97 -7.74 13.73 3.08
N SER A 98 -8.95 13.86 2.52
CA SER A 98 -9.59 15.17 2.34
C SER A 98 -9.79 15.89 3.67
N LYS A 99 -10.33 15.21 4.68
CA LYS A 99 -10.51 15.77 6.02
C LYS A 99 -9.19 16.19 6.66
N GLN A 100 -8.15 15.38 6.52
CA GLN A 100 -6.82 15.68 7.04
C GLN A 100 -6.24 16.93 6.38
N LYS A 101 -6.38 17.05 5.05
CA LYS A 101 -5.98 18.24 4.29
C LYS A 101 -6.75 19.48 4.74
N GLU A 102 -8.07 19.41 4.83
CA GLU A 102 -8.90 20.52 5.30
C GLU A 102 -8.56 20.97 6.72
N TYR A 103 -8.28 20.02 7.61
CA TYR A 103 -7.82 20.34 8.96
C TYR A 103 -6.46 21.05 8.93
N HIS A 104 -5.51 20.51 8.17
CA HIS A 104 -4.18 21.10 8.02
C HIS A 104 -4.22 22.51 7.42
N ASP A 105 -4.98 22.72 6.34
CA ASP A 105 -5.14 24.02 5.69
C ASP A 105 -5.80 25.05 6.63
N ARG A 106 -6.75 24.63 7.47
CA ARG A 106 -7.33 25.48 8.53
C ARG A 106 -6.27 25.86 9.57
N GLN A 107 -5.41 24.93 9.99
CA GLN A 107 -4.35 25.23 10.95
C GLN A 107 -3.29 26.18 10.37
N ILE A 108 -2.94 26.04 9.09
CA ILE A 108 -1.99 26.97 8.42
C ILE A 108 -2.50 28.41 8.44
N LYS A 109 -3.81 28.63 8.22
CA LYS A 109 -4.40 29.98 8.27
C LYS A 109 -4.26 30.64 9.65
N ASN A 110 -4.15 29.84 10.71
CA ASN A 110 -3.99 30.31 12.09
C ASN A 110 -2.51 30.51 12.49
N ILE A 111 -1.55 30.24 11.60
CA ILE A 111 -0.13 30.47 11.89
C ILE A 111 0.10 31.98 12.07
N LYS A 112 0.49 32.36 13.28
CA LYS A 112 0.83 33.74 13.63
C LYS A 112 2.01 34.21 12.78
N ARG A 113 1.83 35.35 12.11
CA ARG A 113 2.88 36.02 11.35
C ARG A 113 3.46 37.13 12.21
N TYR A 114 4.78 37.11 12.39
CA TYR A 114 5.50 38.12 13.14
C TYR A 114 6.15 39.12 12.19
N GLN A 115 6.34 40.35 12.65
CA GLN A 115 7.05 41.41 11.98
C GLN A 115 8.43 41.64 12.58
N ILE A 116 9.34 42.21 11.78
CA ILE A 116 10.68 42.58 12.28
C ILE A 116 10.47 43.66 13.35
N GLY A 117 11.10 43.48 14.51
CA GLY A 117 10.91 44.34 15.68
C GLY A 117 9.86 43.85 16.68
N ASP A 118 9.03 42.85 16.35
CA ASP A 118 8.10 42.27 17.32
C ASP A 118 8.84 41.63 18.50
N LYS A 119 8.34 41.89 19.72
CA LYS A 119 8.85 41.27 20.95
C LYS A 119 8.17 39.92 21.14
N VAL A 120 8.95 38.84 21.18
CA VAL A 120 8.47 37.46 21.22
C VAL A 120 9.15 36.62 22.29
N LEU A 121 8.48 35.57 22.72
CA LEU A 121 9.00 34.50 23.57
C LEU A 121 9.30 33.27 22.72
N MET A 122 10.41 32.59 23.02
CA MET A 122 10.85 31.39 22.33
C MET A 122 10.60 30.15 23.18
N TYR A 123 10.02 29.11 22.60
CA TYR A 123 9.80 27.83 23.30
C TYR A 123 11.10 27.06 23.49
N ASP A 124 11.33 26.58 24.71
CA ASP A 124 12.50 25.77 25.06
C ASP A 124 12.20 24.28 24.90
N ALA A 125 12.42 23.75 23.70
CA ALA A 125 12.11 22.35 23.38
C ALA A 125 12.83 21.34 24.28
N ALA A 126 14.04 21.66 24.76
CA ALA A 126 14.80 20.80 25.67
C ALA A 126 14.06 20.55 27.01
N LYS A 127 13.26 21.51 27.48
CA LYS A 127 12.47 21.39 28.71
C LYS A 127 11.17 20.61 28.54
N HIS A 128 10.79 20.24 27.31
CA HIS A 128 9.58 19.48 27.07
C HIS A 128 9.70 18.02 27.54
N THR A 129 10.86 17.41 27.32
CA THR A 129 11.11 15.97 27.59
C THR A 129 11.67 15.73 28.99
N SER A 130 12.17 16.76 29.67
CA SER A 130 12.67 16.63 31.03
C SER A 130 11.51 16.52 32.02
N HIS A 131 11.38 15.36 32.68
CA HIS A 131 10.42 15.13 33.75
C HIS A 131 10.81 15.82 35.07
N THR A 132 11.97 16.49 35.11
CA THR A 132 12.57 17.05 36.33
C THR A 132 12.10 18.48 36.65
N GLY A 133 11.45 19.17 35.71
CA GLY A 133 11.12 20.60 35.80
C GLY A 133 9.63 20.92 36.03
N LYS A 134 9.03 20.44 37.13
CA LYS A 134 7.65 20.83 37.49
C LYS A 134 7.61 22.34 37.77
N LEU A 135 6.67 23.05 37.12
CA LEU A 135 6.48 24.51 37.19
C LEU A 135 7.59 25.40 36.59
N GLU A 136 8.58 24.84 35.89
CA GLU A 136 9.57 25.68 35.21
C GLU A 136 8.98 26.41 33.99
N PRO A 137 9.39 27.67 33.73
CA PRO A 137 8.97 28.38 32.53
C PRO A 137 9.55 27.70 31.28
N LYS A 138 8.65 27.21 30.42
CA LYS A 138 8.99 26.61 29.12
C LYS A 138 9.30 27.64 28.03
N TRP A 139 9.07 28.93 28.31
CA TRP A 139 9.25 30.03 27.37
C TRP A 139 10.41 30.90 27.84
N LYS A 140 11.37 31.13 26.94
CA LYS A 140 12.56 31.96 27.15
C LYS A 140 12.39 33.33 26.50
N GLY A 141 13.14 34.31 26.99
CA GLY A 141 13.16 35.67 26.45
C GLY A 141 12.14 36.56 27.14
N PRO A 142 12.15 37.85 26.82
CA PRO A 142 11.80 38.32 25.48
C PRO A 142 12.98 38.46 24.50
N PHE A 143 12.67 38.24 23.22
CA PHE A 143 13.55 38.45 22.07
C PHE A 143 12.86 39.39 21.08
N TYR A 144 13.63 39.97 20.17
CA TYR A 144 13.07 40.67 19.02
C TYR A 144 13.21 39.83 17.75
N ILE A 145 12.22 39.89 16.86
CA ILE A 145 12.39 39.39 15.49
C ILE A 145 13.41 40.30 14.79
N HIS A 146 14.55 39.73 14.40
CA HIS A 146 15.60 40.44 13.68
C HIS A 146 15.41 40.35 12.17
N ASN A 147 15.07 39.17 11.65
CA ASN A 147 14.87 38.96 10.22
C ASN A 147 13.85 37.84 9.96
N LYS A 148 13.18 37.88 8.81
CA LYS A 148 12.30 36.82 8.30
C LYS A 148 13.01 36.14 7.14
N LEU A 149 13.29 34.84 7.27
CA LEU A 149 13.99 34.08 6.24
C LEU A 149 12.99 33.50 5.25
N ASN A 150 12.07 32.67 5.75
CA ASN A 150 11.04 31.97 4.99
C ASN A 150 9.68 32.17 5.69
N PRO A 151 8.56 31.84 5.02
CA PRO A 151 7.25 31.83 5.68
C PRO A 151 7.28 30.99 6.96
N GLY A 152 7.09 31.65 8.11
CA GLY A 152 7.10 30.97 9.42
C GLY A 152 8.50 30.67 9.97
N VAL A 153 9.59 31.19 9.42
CA VAL A 153 10.94 31.00 9.96
C VAL A 153 11.62 32.35 10.20
N TYR A 154 12.08 32.57 11.42
CA TYR A 154 12.56 33.87 11.90
C TYR A 154 13.96 33.76 12.53
N LYS A 155 14.79 34.78 12.35
CA LYS A 155 15.97 35.00 13.18
C LYS A 155 15.61 35.93 14.32
N LEU A 156 16.03 35.57 15.53
CA LEU A 156 15.81 36.35 16.73
C LEU A 156 17.06 37.14 17.09
N ARG A 157 16.90 38.24 17.81
CA ARG A 157 17.97 38.93 18.53
C ARG A 157 17.60 39.09 20.00
N THR A 158 18.59 39.04 20.87
CA THR A 158 18.43 39.38 22.29
C THR A 158 18.11 40.86 22.45
N LEU A 159 17.66 41.26 23.64
CA LEU A 159 17.42 42.66 23.98
C LEU A 159 18.70 43.50 23.85
N GLU A 160 19.85 42.91 24.17
CA GLU A 160 21.20 43.48 24.06
C GLU A 160 21.70 43.59 22.60
N GLY A 161 20.93 43.12 21.62
CA GLY A 161 21.26 43.24 20.19
C GLY A 161 22.02 42.05 19.61
N LYS A 162 22.37 41.02 20.39
CA LYS A 162 23.03 39.81 19.88
C LYS A 162 22.04 38.97 19.05
N VAL A 163 22.37 38.74 17.79
CA VAL A 163 21.56 37.90 16.90
C VAL A 163 21.80 36.42 17.21
N LEU A 164 20.73 35.64 17.36
CA LEU A 164 20.83 34.19 17.49
C LEU A 164 21.20 33.58 16.14
N LEU A 165 22.16 32.66 16.15
CA LEU A 165 22.64 31.98 14.95
C LEU A 165 21.57 31.08 14.33
N ALA A 166 20.87 30.32 15.18
CA ALA A 166 19.87 29.35 14.74
C ALA A 166 18.56 30.05 14.34
N PRO A 167 18.03 29.78 13.14
CA PRO A 167 16.68 30.21 12.77
C PRO A 167 15.63 29.40 13.54
N ILE A 168 14.53 30.05 13.93
CA ILE A 168 13.47 29.46 14.75
C ILE A 168 12.14 29.46 13.97
N ASN A 169 11.40 28.36 14.07
CA ASN A 169 10.05 28.28 13.52
C ASN A 169 9.09 29.16 14.34
N GLY A 170 8.23 29.92 13.67
CA GLY A 170 7.20 30.76 14.27
C GLY A 170 6.20 29.98 15.12
N SER A 171 6.00 28.68 14.89
CA SER A 171 5.20 27.82 15.77
C SER A 171 5.78 27.70 17.18
N LEU A 172 7.10 27.90 17.33
CA LEU A 172 7.81 27.91 18.60
C LEU A 172 7.93 29.32 19.19
N LEU A 173 7.24 30.30 18.61
CA LEU A 173 7.22 31.68 19.08
C LEU A 173 5.82 32.03 19.61
N LYS A 174 5.78 32.98 20.55
CA LYS A 174 4.54 33.66 20.93
C LYS A 174 4.82 35.14 21.19
N MET A 175 3.83 36.00 20.99
CA MET A 175 3.99 37.43 21.27
C MET A 175 4.27 37.64 22.76
N TYR A 176 5.23 38.51 23.06
CA TYR A 176 5.47 38.98 24.42
C TYR A 176 4.66 40.25 24.65
N TYR A 177 3.84 40.24 25.70
CA TYR A 177 3.13 41.43 26.15
C TYR A 177 3.78 41.91 27.44
N GLU A 178 4.23 43.16 27.42
CA GLU A 178 4.79 43.81 28.60
C GLU A 178 3.67 44.02 29.61
N ARG A 179 3.94 43.69 30.87
CA ARG A 179 2.97 43.97 31.94
C ARG A 179 2.94 45.49 32.09
N SER A 180 1.79 46.11 31.82
CA SER A 180 1.57 47.51 32.20
C SER A 180 1.87 47.64 33.69
N THR A 181 2.77 48.54 34.05
CA THR A 181 3.08 48.86 35.45
C THR A 181 1.77 49.22 36.13
N TRP A 182 1.26 48.29 36.93
CA TRP A 182 0.12 48.56 37.78
C TRP A 182 0.62 49.48 38.88
N GLU A 183 0.30 50.76 38.77
CA GLU A 183 0.54 51.73 39.83
C GLU A 183 -0.60 51.59 40.84
N PRO A 184 -0.32 51.23 42.11
CA PRO A 184 -1.35 51.17 43.12
C PRO A 184 -1.92 52.56 43.36
N GLN A 185 -3.23 52.73 43.15
CA GLN A 185 -3.93 53.95 43.57
C GLN A 185 -4.16 53.89 45.08
N ILE A 186 -3.36 54.64 45.83
CA ILE A 186 -3.54 54.80 47.28
C ILE A 186 -4.50 55.96 47.49
N VAL A 187 -5.76 55.65 47.79
CA VAL A 187 -6.76 56.65 48.20
C VAL A 187 -6.73 56.74 49.72
N ILE A 188 -6.19 57.84 50.26
CA ILE A 188 -6.29 58.16 51.69
C ILE A 188 -7.51 59.05 51.87
N THR A 189 -8.59 58.51 52.43
CA THR A 189 -9.74 59.30 52.88
C THR A 189 -9.43 59.88 54.26
N SER A 190 -9.49 61.22 54.37
CA SER A 190 -9.35 61.99 55.61
C SER A 190 -10.58 61.92 56.50
#